data_AF-A0A9E0DB62-F1
#
_entry.id   AF-A0A9E0DB62-F1
#
_cell.length_a   1.000
_cell.length_b   1.000
_cell.length_c   1.000
_cell.angle_alpha   90.00
_cell.angle_beta   90.00
_cell.angle_gamma   90.00
#
_symmetry.space_group_name_H-M   'P 1'
#
loop_
_entity.id
_entity.type
_entity.pdbx_description
1 polymer ?
#
loop_
_entity_poly.entity_id
_entity_poly.type
_entity_poly.pdbx_seq_one_letter_code
_entity_poly.pdbx_strand_id
1 'polypeptide(L)'
;MPIQLFSNLNTLLDHLPADDGEHLRVVLTEPGGEMAEDLAIEDPGLLMVDITGPKLQRVNFDLVRFAVIDLAPKTLLASGGRRLMDVLGHLALEDLTLAFVGPATAVTGGILEDGVTAGLNLLPRTAVLADVQAVADLRGLLTALSHAGRRILALDGAVAATYTRPGETVAVSGHGSVLLVAFHQERGAETPTARINVLGAGMTRTWPDNSGS
;
A
#
# COMPACT_ATOMS: atom_id res chain seq x y z
N MET A 1 -12.01 -7.04 -0.04
CA MET A 1 -11.14 -5.86 -0.11
C MET A 1 -9.73 -6.22 -0.59
N PRO A 2 -9.46 -6.07 -1.91
CA PRO A 2 -8.10 -6.03 -2.46
C PRO A 2 -7.37 -4.72 -2.08
N ILE A 3 -6.05 -4.82 -1.93
CA ILE A 3 -5.13 -3.70 -1.73
C ILE A 3 -4.17 -3.67 -2.92
N GLN A 4 -4.13 -2.55 -3.63
CA GLN A 4 -3.23 -2.32 -4.75
C GLN A 4 -2.13 -1.36 -4.36
N LEU A 5 -0.89 -1.72 -4.69
CA LEU A 5 0.30 -0.91 -4.47
C LEU A 5 0.89 -0.57 -5.83
N PHE A 6 1.14 0.71 -6.07
CA PHE A 6 1.68 1.21 -7.34
C PHE A 6 3.05 1.83 -7.13
N SER A 7 3.99 1.51 -8.01
CA SER A 7 5.36 2.05 -7.96
C SER A 7 5.42 3.55 -8.21
N ASN A 8 4.49 4.09 -8.99
CA ASN A 8 4.43 5.52 -9.34
C ASN A 8 3.03 5.90 -9.86
N LEU A 9 2.83 7.21 -10.03
CA LEU A 9 1.57 7.79 -10.50
C LEU A 9 1.16 7.29 -11.89
N ASN A 10 2.07 7.21 -12.85
CA ASN A 10 1.76 6.73 -14.21
C ASN A 10 1.24 5.29 -14.19
N THR A 11 1.85 4.44 -13.35
CA THR A 11 1.40 3.05 -13.20
C THR A 11 0.01 2.98 -12.57
N LEU A 12 -0.31 3.87 -11.63
CA LEU A 12 -1.67 3.99 -11.09
C LEU A 12 -2.66 4.41 -12.18
N LEU A 13 -2.35 5.44 -12.97
CA LEU A 13 -3.21 5.94 -14.05
C LEU A 13 -3.55 4.84 -15.08
N ASP A 14 -2.56 4.04 -15.46
CA ASP A 14 -2.74 2.91 -16.38
C ASP A 14 -3.66 1.80 -15.83
N HIS A 15 -3.88 1.77 -14.52
CA HIS A 15 -4.67 0.74 -13.82
C HIS A 15 -5.93 1.31 -13.16
N LEU A 16 -6.25 2.60 -13.37
CA LEU A 16 -7.49 3.15 -12.84
C LEU A 16 -8.68 2.39 -13.42
N PRO A 17 -9.66 2.00 -12.59
CA PRO A 17 -10.88 1.41 -13.11
C PRO A 17 -11.60 2.45 -13.98
N ALA A 18 -12.19 1.97 -15.07
CA ALA A 18 -13.05 2.80 -15.91
C ALA A 18 -14.20 3.38 -15.07
N ASP A 19 -14.61 4.59 -15.41
CA ASP A 19 -15.81 5.20 -14.82
C ASP A 19 -17.04 4.43 -15.29
N ASP A 20 -17.78 3.83 -14.35
CA ASP A 20 -19.01 3.11 -14.61
C ASP A 20 -20.26 3.97 -14.39
N GLY A 21 -20.10 5.21 -13.90
CA GLY A 21 -21.19 6.13 -13.58
C GLY A 21 -22.04 5.74 -12.37
N GLU A 22 -21.77 4.59 -11.75
CA GLU A 22 -22.49 4.08 -10.58
C GLU A 22 -21.68 4.22 -9.30
N HIS A 23 -20.35 4.12 -9.40
CA HIS A 23 -19.44 4.12 -8.27
C HIS A 23 -18.46 5.28 -8.29
N LEU A 24 -18.15 5.79 -7.10
CA LEU A 24 -17.19 6.86 -6.91
C LEU A 24 -15.77 6.30 -6.85
N ARG A 25 -14.88 6.96 -7.60
CA ARG A 25 -13.43 6.81 -7.52
C ARG A 25 -12.89 8.03 -6.80
N VAL A 26 -12.26 7.84 -5.66
CA VAL A 26 -11.84 8.95 -4.79
C VAL A 26 -10.34 8.96 -4.58
N VAL A 27 -9.80 10.16 -4.37
CA VAL A 27 -8.42 10.35 -3.90
C VAL A 27 -8.48 10.95 -2.51
N LEU A 28 -7.95 10.23 -1.53
CA LEU A 28 -7.82 10.67 -0.16
C LEU A 28 -6.48 11.40 -0.01
N THR A 29 -6.54 12.72 0.15
CA THR A 29 -5.34 13.59 0.22
C THR A 29 -5.51 14.69 1.25
N GLU A 30 -4.41 15.31 1.66
CA GLU A 30 -4.44 16.62 2.31
C GLU A 30 -4.59 17.75 1.26
N PRO A 31 -5.01 18.97 1.65
CA PRO A 31 -5.06 20.12 0.76
C PRO A 31 -3.68 20.48 0.20
N GLY A 32 -3.58 20.75 -1.10
CA GLY A 32 -2.29 21.04 -1.76
C GLY A 32 -1.37 19.82 -1.88
N GLY A 33 -1.95 18.62 -1.95
CA GLY A 33 -1.21 17.42 -2.33
C GLY A 33 -0.85 17.44 -3.81
N GLU A 34 0.45 17.52 -4.14
CA GLU A 34 0.95 17.48 -5.54
C GLU A 34 0.36 16.30 -6.32
N MET A 35 0.35 15.09 -5.74
CA MET A 35 -0.26 13.91 -6.35
C MET A 35 -1.75 14.10 -6.69
N ALA A 36 -2.50 14.77 -5.81
CA ALA A 36 -3.93 14.98 -6.02
C ALA A 36 -4.21 16.00 -7.12
N GLU A 37 -3.35 17.01 -7.25
CA GLU A 37 -3.42 17.98 -8.36
C GLU A 37 -3.12 17.28 -9.69
N ASP A 38 -2.06 16.47 -9.75
CA ASP A 38 -1.73 15.70 -10.95
C ASP A 38 -2.85 14.71 -11.31
N LEU A 39 -3.39 13.97 -10.35
CA LEU A 39 -4.50 13.04 -10.58
C LEU A 39 -5.77 13.75 -11.07
N ALA A 40 -6.09 14.92 -10.55
CA ALA A 40 -7.26 15.68 -10.98
C ALA A 40 -7.12 16.21 -12.41
N ILE A 41 -5.90 16.47 -12.88
CA ILE A 41 -5.62 16.87 -14.27
C ILE A 41 -5.78 15.67 -15.21
N GLU A 42 -5.23 14.52 -14.83
CA GLU A 42 -5.17 13.32 -15.69
C GLU A 42 -6.49 12.53 -15.72
N ASP A 43 -7.25 12.49 -14.62
CA ASP A 43 -8.59 11.88 -14.56
C ASP A 43 -9.59 12.80 -13.85
N PRO A 44 -10.34 13.63 -14.60
CA PRO A 44 -11.36 14.53 -14.05
C PRO A 44 -12.51 13.82 -13.32
N GLY A 45 -12.67 12.51 -13.51
CA GLY A 45 -13.68 11.70 -12.82
C GLY A 45 -13.25 11.26 -11.42
N LEU A 46 -12.00 11.52 -11.00
CA LEU A 46 -11.55 11.28 -9.64
C LEU A 46 -12.02 12.39 -8.69
N LEU A 47 -12.76 12.01 -7.67
CA LEU A 47 -13.19 12.94 -6.63
C LEU A 47 -12.08 13.13 -5.58
N MET A 48 -11.59 14.36 -5.45
CA MET A 48 -10.64 14.72 -4.40
C MET A 48 -11.35 14.87 -3.05
N VAL A 49 -10.91 14.10 -2.06
CA VAL A 49 -11.43 14.13 -0.69
C VAL A 49 -10.33 14.57 0.26
N ASP A 50 -10.52 15.76 0.83
CA ASP A 50 -9.66 16.32 1.86
C ASP A 50 -9.85 15.56 3.19
N ILE A 51 -8.85 14.78 3.58
CA ILE A 51 -8.88 13.98 4.82
C ILE A 51 -8.80 14.82 6.11
N THR A 52 -8.42 16.10 5.99
CA THR A 52 -8.35 17.05 7.11
C THR A 52 -9.58 17.96 7.18
N GLY A 53 -10.40 17.97 6.13
CA GLY A 53 -11.53 18.85 5.99
C GLY A 53 -12.82 18.36 6.66
N PRO A 54 -13.75 19.27 7.00
CA PRO A 54 -15.07 18.91 7.51
C PRO A 54 -15.97 18.21 6.47
N LYS A 55 -15.55 18.21 5.20
CA LYS A 55 -16.32 17.66 4.07
C LYS A 55 -16.38 16.13 4.05
N LEU A 56 -15.54 15.44 4.83
CA LEU A 56 -15.54 13.97 4.95
C LEU A 56 -16.93 13.41 5.29
N GLN A 57 -17.70 14.10 6.14
CA GLN A 57 -19.04 13.66 6.56
C GLN A 57 -20.09 13.72 5.44
N ARG A 58 -19.78 14.35 4.30
CA ARG A 58 -20.72 14.51 3.17
C ARG A 58 -20.49 13.50 2.05
N VAL A 59 -19.41 12.72 2.11
CA VAL A 59 -19.13 11.67 1.13
C VAL A 59 -19.97 10.45 1.51
N ASN A 60 -20.78 9.96 0.58
CA ASN A 60 -21.43 8.68 0.75
C ASN A 60 -20.43 7.56 0.42
N PHE A 61 -19.78 7.04 1.46
CA PHE A 61 -18.75 6.00 1.33
C PHE A 61 -19.31 4.67 0.79
N ASP A 62 -20.63 4.44 0.84
CA ASP A 62 -21.27 3.25 0.25
C ASP A 62 -21.13 3.19 -1.28
N LEU A 63 -20.96 4.35 -1.92
CA LEU A 63 -20.75 4.45 -3.37
C LEU A 63 -19.28 4.33 -3.76
N VAL A 64 -18.35 4.36 -2.81
CA VAL A 64 -16.92 4.34 -3.12
C VAL A 64 -16.47 2.89 -3.34
N ARG A 65 -15.97 2.60 -4.55
CA ARG A 65 -15.39 1.28 -4.90
C ARG A 65 -13.90 1.32 -5.15
N PHE A 66 -13.33 2.51 -5.31
CA PHE A 66 -11.91 2.69 -5.51
C PHE A 66 -11.44 3.94 -4.76
N ALA A 67 -10.48 3.77 -3.85
CA ALA A 67 -9.89 4.87 -3.08
C ALA A 67 -8.37 4.88 -3.23
N VAL A 68 -7.83 5.94 -3.82
CA VAL A 68 -6.40 6.21 -3.91
C VAL A 68 -5.94 6.94 -2.65
N ILE A 69 -4.81 6.51 -2.10
CA ILE A 69 -4.21 7.07 -0.90
C ILE A 69 -2.77 7.45 -1.22
N ASP A 70 -2.46 8.74 -1.01
CA ASP A 70 -1.10 9.25 -1.10
C ASP A 70 -0.27 8.74 0.08
N LEU A 71 0.84 8.07 -0.22
CA LEU A 71 1.80 7.62 0.78
C LEU A 71 2.82 8.69 1.16
N ALA A 72 2.72 9.93 0.68
CA ALA A 72 3.61 11.00 1.10
C ALA A 72 3.70 11.08 2.64
N PRO A 73 4.90 11.29 3.21
CA PRO A 73 5.09 11.35 4.67
C PRO A 73 4.15 12.34 5.38
N LYS A 74 3.78 13.44 4.72
CA LYS A 74 2.80 14.40 5.23
C LYS A 74 1.43 13.75 5.52
N THR A 75 0.92 12.95 4.59
CA THR A 75 -0.36 12.25 4.69
C THR A 75 -0.33 11.19 5.80
N LEU A 76 0.81 10.54 6.02
CA LEU A 76 0.97 9.46 7.01
C LEU A 76 1.31 9.95 8.43
N LEU A 77 2.15 10.98 8.57
CA LEU A 77 2.73 11.41 9.86
C LEU A 77 2.04 12.64 10.49
N ALA A 78 1.24 13.39 9.73
CA ALA A 78 0.51 14.54 10.28
C ALA A 78 -0.77 14.11 11.02
N SER A 79 -1.56 15.09 11.50
CA SER A 79 -2.93 14.85 11.95
C SER A 79 -3.82 14.13 10.92
N GLY A 80 -3.39 14.10 9.66
CA GLY A 80 -3.94 13.32 8.56
C GLY A 80 -3.90 11.80 8.80
N GLY A 81 -2.89 11.24 9.44
CA GLY A 81 -2.78 9.77 9.61
C GLY A 81 -3.89 9.16 10.46
N ARG A 82 -4.24 9.79 11.59
CA ARG A 82 -5.37 9.35 12.43
C ARG A 82 -6.71 9.53 11.74
N ARG A 83 -6.89 10.63 11.01
CA ARG A 83 -8.12 10.87 10.25
C ARG A 83 -8.26 9.94 9.07
N LEU A 84 -7.17 9.64 8.37
CA LEU A 84 -7.11 8.63 7.34
C LEU A 84 -7.56 7.28 7.90
N MET A 85 -7.08 6.90 9.09
CA MET A 85 -7.57 5.70 9.78
C MET A 85 -9.07 5.72 10.04
N ASP A 86 -9.60 6.84 10.54
CA ASP A 86 -11.04 6.98 10.75
C ASP A 86 -11.81 6.82 9.43
N VAL A 87 -11.36 7.47 8.35
CA VAL A 87 -11.96 7.40 7.01
C VAL A 87 -11.90 5.98 6.44
N LEU A 88 -10.76 5.31 6.56
CA LEU A 88 -10.60 3.92 6.13
C LEU A 88 -11.49 2.97 6.94
N GLY A 89 -11.71 3.26 8.21
CA GLY A 89 -12.67 2.54 9.05
C GLY A 89 -14.12 2.64 8.54
N HIS A 90 -14.51 3.78 7.96
CA HIS A 90 -15.83 3.95 7.33
C HIS A 90 -15.91 3.34 5.93
N LEU A 91 -14.77 3.26 5.23
CA LEU A 91 -14.64 2.74 3.88
C LEU A 91 -14.61 1.20 3.80
N ALA A 92 -14.43 0.48 4.91
CA ALA A 92 -14.18 -0.96 4.94
C ALA A 92 -15.38 -1.84 4.52
N LEU A 93 -15.80 -1.72 3.26
CA LEU A 93 -16.80 -2.51 2.58
C LEU A 93 -16.12 -3.68 1.84
N GLU A 94 -16.85 -4.79 1.65
CA GLU A 94 -16.30 -6.02 1.06
C GLU A 94 -15.75 -5.80 -0.36
N ASP A 95 -16.35 -4.86 -1.12
CA ASP A 95 -16.06 -4.58 -2.53
C ASP A 95 -15.17 -3.34 -2.78
N LEU A 96 -14.59 -2.74 -1.73
CA LEU A 96 -13.67 -1.62 -1.92
C LEU A 96 -12.30 -2.11 -2.40
N THR A 97 -11.70 -1.39 -3.35
CA THR A 97 -10.27 -1.47 -3.67
C THR A 97 -9.54 -0.27 -3.09
N LEU A 98 -8.52 -0.53 -2.27
CA LEU A 98 -7.61 0.50 -1.77
C LEU A 98 -6.35 0.55 -2.62
N ALA A 99 -6.09 1.68 -3.26
CA ALA A 99 -4.91 1.93 -4.07
C ALA A 99 -3.94 2.83 -3.30
N PHE A 100 -2.67 2.44 -3.23
CA PHE A 100 -1.62 3.23 -2.58
C PHE A 100 -0.54 3.56 -3.60
N VAL A 101 -0.11 4.82 -3.59
CA VAL A 101 0.96 5.32 -4.46
C VAL A 101 1.79 6.35 -3.70
N GLY A 102 3.09 6.40 -3.97
CA GLY A 102 3.98 7.42 -3.42
C GLY A 102 5.34 6.86 -2.99
N PRO A 103 6.33 7.74 -2.74
CA PRO A 103 7.72 7.34 -2.54
C PRO A 103 8.01 6.74 -1.16
N ALA A 104 7.04 6.75 -0.23
CA ALA A 104 7.32 6.40 1.15
C ALA A 104 7.53 4.90 1.35
N THR A 105 8.60 4.63 2.10
CA THR A 105 8.99 3.32 2.63
C THR A 105 8.09 2.87 3.80
N ALA A 106 6.75 3.01 3.74
CA ALA A 106 5.93 2.70 4.91
C ALA A 106 4.42 2.54 4.63
N VAL A 107 4.00 1.57 3.80
CA VAL A 107 2.63 0.99 3.95
C VAL A 107 2.67 -0.19 4.92
N THR A 108 3.08 0.07 6.17
CA THR A 108 3.53 -1.02 7.07
C THR A 108 3.26 -0.68 8.52
N GLY A 109 2.43 -1.48 9.18
CA GLY A 109 2.24 -1.45 10.63
C GLY A 109 3.47 -1.99 11.40
N GLY A 110 4.68 -1.56 11.03
CA GLY A 110 5.91 -2.12 11.60
C GLY A 110 7.20 -1.30 11.52
N ILE A 111 7.29 -0.23 10.72
CA ILE A 111 8.51 0.60 10.68
C ILE A 111 8.34 1.90 11.48
N LEU A 112 7.12 2.41 11.55
CA LEU A 112 6.78 3.56 12.38
C LEU A 112 6.08 3.00 13.63
N GLU A 113 6.82 2.90 14.74
CA GLU A 113 6.29 2.53 16.06
C GLU A 113 5.46 3.66 16.69
N ASP A 114 4.94 4.60 15.88
CA ASP A 114 3.88 5.47 16.36
C ASP A 114 2.55 4.70 16.29
N GLY A 115 1.74 4.81 17.34
CA GLY A 115 0.44 4.14 17.40
C GLY A 115 -0.54 4.54 16.28
N VAL A 116 -0.17 5.48 15.40
CA VAL A 116 -0.98 6.01 14.31
C VAL A 116 -0.83 5.16 13.06
N THR A 117 0.40 4.86 12.62
CA THR A 117 0.66 4.01 11.46
C THR A 117 0.58 2.51 11.77
N ALA A 118 0.76 2.13 13.05
CA ALA A 118 0.40 0.81 13.56
C ALA A 118 -1.09 0.47 13.32
N GLY A 119 -1.96 1.49 13.24
CA GLY A 119 -3.38 1.34 12.98
C GLY A 119 -3.71 0.88 11.56
N LEU A 120 -2.91 1.27 10.56
CA LEU A 120 -3.20 0.95 9.16
C LEU A 120 -3.15 -0.55 8.94
N ASN A 121 -2.13 -1.26 9.44
CA ASN A 121 -1.93 -2.73 9.40
C ASN A 121 -2.64 -3.50 8.26
N LEU A 122 -2.69 -2.92 7.06
CA LEU A 122 -3.47 -3.42 5.93
C LEU A 122 -2.83 -4.69 5.38
N LEU A 123 -1.50 -4.73 5.48
CA LEU A 123 -0.64 -5.88 5.22
C LEU A 123 0.03 -6.29 6.55
N PRO A 124 -0.53 -7.27 7.27
CA PRO A 124 -0.03 -7.67 8.58
C PRO A 124 1.46 -8.00 8.57
N ARG A 125 2.23 -7.40 9.47
CA ARG A 125 3.68 -7.65 9.62
C ARG A 125 4.50 -7.43 8.33
N THR A 126 4.01 -6.70 7.34
CA THR A 126 4.71 -6.53 6.06
C THR A 126 5.29 -5.13 5.95
N ALA A 127 6.55 -5.06 5.53
CA ALA A 127 7.23 -3.87 5.04
C ALA A 127 6.91 -3.65 3.54
N VAL A 128 6.60 -2.45 3.08
CA VAL A 128 6.26 -2.12 1.69
C VAL A 128 7.24 -1.07 1.22
N LEU A 129 7.96 -1.40 0.15
CA LEU A 129 8.91 -0.51 -0.51
C LEU A 129 8.34 -0.20 -1.88
N ALA A 130 7.71 0.97 -2.03
CA ALA A 130 7.09 1.37 -3.30
C ALA A 130 8.11 1.60 -4.43
N ASP A 131 9.36 1.87 -4.07
CA ASP A 131 10.51 1.87 -4.97
C ASP A 131 11.73 1.34 -4.22
N VAL A 132 12.19 0.14 -4.58
CA VAL A 132 13.37 -0.46 -3.95
C VAL A 132 14.66 0.30 -4.26
N GLN A 133 14.73 0.96 -5.43
CA GLN A 133 15.92 1.71 -5.86
C GLN A 133 16.07 3.03 -5.07
N ALA A 134 14.98 3.55 -4.52
CA ALA A 134 14.98 4.73 -3.66
C ALA A 134 15.49 4.47 -2.24
N VAL A 135 15.74 3.21 -1.84
CA VAL A 135 16.18 2.85 -0.49
C VAL A 135 17.69 3.08 -0.33
N ALA A 136 18.07 4.15 0.38
CA ALA A 136 19.46 4.55 0.57
C ALA A 136 20.35 3.50 1.28
N ASP A 137 19.84 2.81 2.29
CA ASP A 137 20.53 1.71 2.98
C ASP A 137 19.64 0.46 3.04
N LEU A 138 19.56 -0.23 1.90
CA LEU A 138 18.79 -1.47 1.78
C LEU A 138 19.33 -2.55 2.74
N ARG A 139 20.64 -2.62 2.97
CA ARG A 139 21.23 -3.66 3.83
C ARG A 139 20.85 -3.46 5.30
N GLY A 140 20.96 -2.24 5.81
CA GLY A 140 20.52 -1.89 7.16
C GLY A 140 19.03 -2.15 7.35
N LEU A 141 18.20 -1.75 6.38
CA LEU A 141 16.76 -2.00 6.40
C LEU A 141 16.43 -3.50 6.45
N LEU A 142 17.02 -4.32 5.57
CA LEU A 142 16.81 -5.76 5.56
C LEU A 142 17.21 -6.41 6.90
N THR A 143 18.30 -5.95 7.51
CA THR A 143 18.77 -6.45 8.81
C THR A 143 17.76 -6.12 9.92
N ALA A 144 17.29 -4.88 9.98
CA ALA A 144 16.29 -4.44 10.96
C ALA A 144 14.96 -5.21 10.81
N LEU A 145 14.46 -5.34 9.58
CA LEU A 145 13.23 -6.07 9.29
C LEU A 145 13.34 -7.57 9.59
N SER A 146 14.52 -8.14 9.37
CA SER A 146 14.80 -9.53 9.71
C SER A 146 14.78 -9.77 11.22
N HIS A 147 15.39 -8.90 12.02
CA HIS A 147 15.33 -9.00 13.48
C HIS A 147 13.91 -8.80 14.02
N ALA A 148 13.13 -7.92 13.39
CA ALA A 148 11.74 -7.69 13.74
C ALA A 148 10.78 -8.79 13.21
N GLY A 149 11.29 -9.80 12.48
CA GLY A 149 10.48 -10.88 11.90
C GLY A 149 9.37 -10.36 10.98
N ARG A 150 9.65 -9.30 10.20
CA ARG A 150 8.71 -8.68 9.26
C ARG A 150 8.79 -9.35 7.88
N ARG A 151 7.75 -9.18 7.07
CA ARG A 151 7.75 -9.52 5.64
C ARG A 151 8.18 -8.30 4.84
N ILE A 152 8.50 -8.46 3.56
CA ILE A 152 8.77 -7.35 2.64
C ILE A 152 8.01 -7.58 1.34
N LEU A 153 7.33 -6.55 0.85
CA LEU A 153 6.84 -6.42 -0.51
C LEU A 153 7.53 -5.20 -1.10
N ALA A 154 8.44 -5.40 -2.06
CA ALA A 154 9.12 -4.32 -2.74
C ALA A 154 8.73 -4.27 -4.21
N LEU A 155 8.54 -3.08 -4.75
CA LEU A 155 8.28 -2.84 -6.16
C LEU A 155 9.57 -2.34 -6.82
N ASP A 156 9.83 -2.84 -8.03
CA ASP A 156 10.99 -2.46 -8.85
C ASP A 156 10.54 -2.18 -10.29
N GLY A 157 10.68 -0.93 -10.73
CA GLY A 157 10.19 -0.46 -12.03
C GLY A 157 8.70 -0.09 -12.03
N ALA A 158 8.11 0.08 -13.22
CA ALA A 158 6.70 0.42 -13.41
C ALA A 158 5.80 -0.81 -13.20
N VAL A 159 5.36 -1.06 -11.97
CA VAL A 159 4.66 -2.28 -11.57
C VAL A 159 3.58 -2.00 -10.53
N ALA A 160 2.51 -2.80 -10.57
CA ALA A 160 1.47 -2.83 -9.57
C ALA A 160 1.40 -4.20 -8.91
N ALA A 161 1.17 -4.20 -7.58
CA ALA A 161 0.97 -5.41 -6.79
C ALA A 161 -0.43 -5.37 -6.17
N THR A 162 -1.24 -6.40 -6.45
CA THR A 162 -2.55 -6.59 -5.82
C THR A 162 -2.44 -7.63 -4.72
N TYR A 163 -2.56 -7.21 -3.48
CA TYR A 163 -2.67 -8.08 -2.31
C TYR A 163 -4.14 -8.38 -2.00
N THR A 164 -4.46 -9.66 -1.83
CA THR A 164 -5.78 -10.12 -1.41
C THR A 164 -5.64 -10.87 -0.09
N ARG A 165 -6.33 -10.39 0.95
CA ARG A 165 -6.25 -10.97 2.30
C ARG A 165 -6.76 -12.42 2.34
N PRO A 166 -7.90 -12.78 1.72
CA PRO A 166 -8.24 -14.18 1.51
C PRO A 166 -7.12 -14.91 0.75
N GLY A 167 -6.47 -15.88 1.39
CA GLY A 167 -5.37 -16.64 0.80
C GLY A 167 -4.01 -15.94 0.77
N GLU A 168 -3.89 -14.74 1.35
CA GLU A 168 -2.68 -13.91 1.37
C GLU A 168 -1.92 -13.86 0.04
N THR A 169 -2.64 -13.71 -1.08
CA THR A 169 -2.05 -13.76 -2.42
C THR A 169 -1.60 -12.38 -2.89
N VAL A 170 -0.48 -12.34 -3.59
CA VAL A 170 0.01 -11.18 -4.33
C VAL A 170 -0.02 -11.51 -5.82
N ALA A 171 -0.76 -10.71 -6.59
CA ALA A 171 -0.78 -10.75 -8.05
C ALA A 171 -0.06 -9.52 -8.61
N VAL A 172 0.64 -9.67 -9.74
CA VAL A 172 1.49 -8.63 -10.33
C VAL A 172 1.01 -8.24 -11.73
N SER A 173 0.97 -6.94 -11.99
CA SER A 173 0.71 -6.35 -13.31
C SER A 173 1.69 -5.21 -13.62
N GLY A 174 1.82 -4.85 -14.90
CA GLY A 174 2.80 -3.83 -15.37
C GLY A 174 4.08 -4.44 -15.94
N HIS A 175 5.13 -3.63 -16.03
CA HIS A 175 6.39 -3.95 -16.72
C HIS A 175 7.60 -4.17 -15.79
N GLY A 176 7.43 -3.96 -14.48
CA GLY A 176 8.47 -4.19 -13.47
C GLY A 176 8.38 -5.56 -12.77
N SER A 177 8.92 -5.61 -11.55
CA SER A 177 8.91 -6.82 -10.72
C SER A 177 8.53 -6.52 -9.27
N VAL A 178 8.00 -7.53 -8.60
CA VAL A 178 7.65 -7.48 -7.17
C VAL A 178 8.51 -8.50 -6.41
N LEU A 179 9.24 -8.02 -5.43
CA LEU A 179 10.03 -8.84 -4.51
C LEU A 179 9.22 -9.11 -3.25
N LEU A 180 9.01 -10.40 -2.93
CA LEU A 180 8.43 -10.86 -1.69
C LEU A 180 9.50 -11.53 -0.82
N VAL A 181 9.77 -10.99 0.37
CA VAL A 181 10.68 -11.59 1.36
C VAL A 181 9.95 -11.93 2.66
N ALA A 182 10.04 -13.17 3.13
CA ALA A 182 9.64 -13.55 4.48
C ALA A 182 10.86 -13.98 5.29
N PHE A 183 11.09 -13.32 6.42
CA PHE A 183 12.14 -13.71 7.36
C PHE A 183 11.61 -14.71 8.37
N HIS A 184 12.38 -15.79 8.58
CA HIS A 184 12.09 -16.84 9.54
C HIS A 184 13.28 -17.05 10.45
N GLN A 185 13.05 -17.01 11.76
CA GLN A 185 14.07 -17.36 12.75
C GLN A 185 13.59 -18.57 13.54
N GLU A 186 14.25 -19.71 13.33
CA GLU A 186 14.01 -20.91 14.13
C GLU A 186 14.47 -20.68 15.57
N ARG A 187 13.79 -21.31 16.52
CA ARG A 187 14.13 -21.20 17.94
C ARG A 187 15.53 -21.77 18.17
N GLY A 188 16.46 -20.92 18.57
CA GLY A 188 17.87 -21.29 18.81
C GLY A 188 18.80 -21.07 17.62
N ALA A 189 18.29 -20.62 16.48
CA ALA A 189 19.13 -20.17 15.37
C ALA A 189 19.70 -18.77 15.65
N GLU A 190 21.02 -18.61 15.53
CA GLU A 190 21.71 -17.33 15.67
C GLU A 190 21.44 -16.38 14.50
N THR A 191 21.13 -16.93 13.33
CA THR A 191 20.89 -16.15 12.10
C THR A 191 19.49 -16.43 11.54
N PRO A 192 18.72 -15.40 11.20
CA PRO A 192 17.44 -15.56 10.51
C PRO A 192 17.66 -16.01 9.06
N THR A 193 16.75 -16.83 8.55
CA THR A 193 16.67 -17.23 7.14
C THR A 193 15.63 -16.39 6.41
N ALA A 194 15.76 -16.27 5.08
CA ALA A 194 14.83 -15.53 4.24
C ALA A 194 14.29 -16.41 3.11
N ARG A 195 12.97 -16.42 2.92
CA ARG A 195 12.31 -16.95 1.73
C ARG A 195 12.04 -15.79 0.77
N ILE A 196 12.57 -15.88 -0.45
CA ILE A 196 12.50 -14.82 -1.45
C ILE A 196 11.74 -15.31 -2.67
N ASN A 197 10.77 -14.54 -3.14
CA ASN A 197 10.14 -14.74 -4.45
C ASN A 197 10.24 -13.43 -5.25
N VAL A 198 10.56 -13.54 -6.53
CA VAL A 198 10.51 -12.41 -7.48
C VAL A 198 9.41 -12.71 -8.48
N LEU A 199 8.44 -11.82 -8.59
CA LEU A 199 7.26 -11.96 -9.42
C LEU A 199 7.28 -10.93 -10.55
N GLY A 200 7.08 -11.38 -11.78
CA GLY A 200 6.87 -10.52 -12.95
C GLY A 200 5.39 -10.42 -13.33
N ALA A 201 5.11 -9.71 -14.42
CA ALA A 201 3.77 -9.51 -14.95
C ALA A 201 2.97 -10.82 -15.09
N GLY A 202 1.71 -10.80 -14.64
CA GLY A 202 0.78 -11.94 -14.71
C GLY A 202 1.04 -13.04 -13.68
N MET A 203 2.13 -12.97 -12.91
CA MET A 203 2.40 -13.93 -11.85
C MET A 203 1.52 -13.67 -10.63
N THR A 204 1.10 -14.75 -9.97
CA THR A 204 0.40 -14.71 -8.70
C THR A 204 1.05 -15.69 -7.74
N ARG A 205 1.21 -15.28 -6.48
CA ARG A 205 1.84 -16.11 -5.44
C ARG A 205 1.18 -15.87 -4.09
N THR A 206 0.89 -16.95 -3.37
CA THR A 206 0.58 -16.87 -1.94
C THR A 206 1.82 -16.45 -1.17
N TRP A 207 1.66 -15.58 -0.17
CA TRP A 207 2.75 -15.24 0.75
C TRP A 207 3.41 -16.53 1.26
N PRO A 208 4.74 -16.69 1.19
CA PRO A 208 5.39 -17.80 1.87
C PRO A 208 5.00 -17.82 3.35
N ASP A 209 4.38 -18.91 3.77
CA ASP A 209 4.00 -19.10 5.17
C ASP A 209 5.23 -19.04 6.08
N ASN A 210 5.04 -18.43 7.24
CA ASN A 210 6.03 -18.44 8.33
C ASN A 210 6.05 -19.77 9.09
N SER A 211 5.13 -20.70 8.79
CA SER A 211 5.18 -22.06 9.32
C SER A 211 6.31 -22.81 8.62
N GLY A 212 7.41 -23.01 9.34
CA GLY A 212 8.33 -24.09 9.05
C GLY A 212 7.55 -25.41 9.18
N SER A 213 7.30 -26.06 8.05
CA SER A 213 6.86 -27.45 7.96
C SER A 213 7.94 -28.20 7.19
#